data_AF-A0A2M8JUM8-F1
#
_entry.id   AF-A0A2M8JUM8-F1
#
_cell.length_a   1.000
_cell.length_b   1.000
_cell.length_c   1.000
_cell.angle_alpha   90.00
_cell.angle_beta   90.00
_cell.angle_gamma   90.00
#
_symmetry.space_group_name_H-M   'P 1'
#
loop_
_entity.id
_entity.type
_entity.pdbx_description
1 polymer ?
#
loop_
_entity_poly.entity_id
_entity_poly.type
_entity_poly.pdbx_seq_one_letter_code
_entity_poly.pdbx_strand_id
1 'polypeptide(L)'
;MTITELYNQLCDKDFQNHQTGNLFFPAYMYMYNPELEYEVEKEILDIKNRLHRPNNYLDVMVLDIFEEFTNFLKSEKFGNTTKYNFYLEHESNKKDAVDKALKQDAYTEKFMTYLRDKITEHHNDTDYEVAYVFIKGFGNSYPYIRASRFMSNFEKHIKGFKLIMFYPGVAKGYYSLFGLLQDENLYRAIKLINE
;
A
#
# COMPACT_ATOMS: atom_id res chain seq x y z
N MET A 1 14.47 -6.50 10.93
CA MET A 1 14.28 -5.07 11.20
C MET A 1 13.11 -4.91 12.15
N THR A 2 13.27 -4.14 13.22
CA THR A 2 12.20 -3.74 14.16
C THR A 2 11.53 -2.45 13.69
N ILE A 3 10.38 -2.08 14.27
CA ILE A 3 9.68 -0.84 13.92
C ILE A 3 10.49 0.42 14.29
N THR A 4 11.30 0.33 15.35
CA THR A 4 12.23 1.38 15.75
C THR A 4 13.36 1.55 14.73
N GLU A 5 13.91 0.44 14.21
CA GLU A 5 14.91 0.49 13.16
C GLU A 5 14.34 1.06 11.86
N LEU A 6 13.11 0.70 11.50
CA LEU A 6 12.38 1.30 10.39
C LEU A 6 12.27 2.83 10.57
N TYR A 7 11.84 3.29 11.74
CA TYR A 7 11.75 4.73 12.03
C TYR A 7 13.10 5.44 11.85
N ASN A 8 14.17 4.89 12.42
CA ASN A 8 15.50 5.47 12.31
C ASN A 8 15.96 5.56 10.85
N GLN A 9 15.67 4.54 10.04
CA GLN A 9 15.96 4.56 8.61
C GLN A 9 15.13 5.60 7.87
N LEU A 10 13.85 5.80 8.22
CA LEU A 10 13.00 6.84 7.61
C LEU A 10 13.44 8.27 8.01
N CYS A 11 14.11 8.43 9.15
CA CYS A 11 14.72 9.70 9.56
C CYS A 11 16.04 10.02 8.83
N ASP A 12 16.68 9.02 8.21
CA ASP A 12 17.94 9.21 7.50
C ASP A 12 17.74 10.04 6.22
N LYS A 13 18.51 11.14 6.08
CA LYS A 13 18.35 12.10 4.97
C LYS A 13 18.74 11.49 3.61
N ASP A 14 19.70 10.58 3.58
CA ASP A 14 20.07 9.86 2.35
C ASP A 14 18.97 8.87 1.94
N PHE A 15 18.29 8.27 2.93
CA PHE A 15 17.12 7.44 2.70
C PHE A 15 15.85 8.25 2.38
N GLN A 16 15.75 9.53 2.72
CA GLN A 16 14.62 10.38 2.32
C GLN A 16 14.71 10.77 0.86
N ASN A 17 15.91 11.06 0.38
CA ASN A 17 16.10 11.46 -1.01
C ASN A 17 15.69 10.32 -1.96
N HIS A 18 14.65 10.58 -2.77
CA HIS A 18 14.10 9.62 -3.73
C HIS A 18 15.02 9.38 -4.94
N GLN A 19 16.09 10.18 -5.10
CA GLN A 19 17.13 10.01 -6.09
C GLN A 19 18.29 9.13 -5.59
N THR A 20 18.40 8.91 -4.27
CA THR A 20 19.44 8.08 -3.63
C THR A 20 18.86 6.80 -3.04
N GLY A 21 19.47 5.68 -3.37
CA GLY A 21 18.95 4.32 -3.17
C GLY A 21 19.21 3.49 -4.42
N ASN A 22 19.08 2.16 -4.35
CA ASN A 22 19.27 1.30 -5.52
C ASN A 22 18.55 1.92 -6.73
N LEU A 23 19.32 2.27 -7.77
CA LEU A 23 18.99 3.16 -8.89
C LEU A 23 17.72 2.77 -9.70
N PHE A 24 17.02 1.72 -9.30
CA PHE A 24 16.02 1.02 -10.11
C PHE A 24 14.63 0.89 -9.47
N PHE A 25 14.45 0.92 -8.13
CA PHE A 25 13.12 0.69 -7.52
C PHE A 25 12.91 1.43 -6.17
N PRO A 26 12.07 2.49 -6.09
CA PRO A 26 11.81 3.25 -4.87
C PRO A 26 10.72 2.60 -3.97
N ALA A 27 10.60 1.27 -3.99
CA ALA A 27 9.58 0.54 -3.24
C ALA A 27 10.19 -0.43 -2.24
N TYR A 28 9.73 -0.32 -1.00
CA TYR A 28 10.26 -1.01 0.15
C TYR A 28 9.15 -1.75 0.88
N MET A 29 9.46 -2.91 1.46
CA MET A 29 8.49 -3.71 2.21
C MET A 29 8.97 -4.00 3.63
N TYR A 30 8.17 -3.58 4.61
CA TYR A 30 8.30 -3.95 6.01
C TYR A 30 7.34 -5.11 6.31
N MET A 31 7.90 -6.25 6.72
CA MET A 31 7.17 -7.46 7.04
C MET A 31 7.07 -7.63 8.54
N TYR A 32 5.91 -8.06 9.05
CA TYR A 32 5.67 -8.24 10.47
C TYR A 32 4.82 -9.48 10.78
N ASN A 33 4.83 -9.90 12.05
CA ASN A 33 3.96 -10.98 12.53
C ASN A 33 2.50 -10.52 12.48
N PRO A 34 1.59 -11.18 11.74
CA PRO A 34 0.17 -10.83 11.65
C PRO A 34 -0.56 -10.72 13.00
N GLU A 35 -0.12 -11.46 14.02
CA GLU A 35 -0.72 -11.38 15.36
C GLU A 35 -0.56 -9.98 15.98
N LEU A 36 0.40 -9.20 15.48
CA LEU A 36 0.71 -7.84 15.93
C LEU A 36 0.02 -6.75 15.09
N GLU A 37 -0.97 -7.09 14.24
CA GLU A 37 -1.63 -6.15 13.30
C GLU A 37 -2.05 -4.85 13.99
N TYR A 38 -2.77 -4.93 15.11
CA TYR A 38 -3.26 -3.75 15.83
C TYR A 38 -2.14 -2.90 16.44
N GLU A 39 -1.01 -3.51 16.80
CA GLU A 39 0.14 -2.78 17.32
C GLU A 39 0.87 -2.08 16.18
N VAL A 40 1.07 -2.78 15.06
CA VAL A 40 1.67 -2.21 13.85
C VAL A 40 0.82 -1.07 13.29
N GLU A 41 -0.51 -1.17 13.30
CA GLU A 41 -1.38 -0.06 12.90
C GLU A 41 -1.16 1.20 13.74
N LYS A 42 -1.02 1.06 15.06
CA LYS A 42 -0.73 2.19 15.95
C LYS A 42 0.65 2.77 15.67
N GLU A 43 1.65 1.92 15.48
CA GLU A 43 3.02 2.33 15.19
C GLU A 43 3.16 3.03 13.83
N ILE A 44 2.41 2.61 12.80
CA ILE A 44 2.36 3.29 11.49
C ILE A 44 1.93 4.76 11.69
N LEU A 45 0.91 4.99 12.51
CA LEU A 45 0.41 6.33 12.80
C LEU A 45 1.39 7.12 13.70
N ASP A 46 2.03 6.48 14.67
CA ASP A 46 3.08 7.10 15.49
C ASP A 46 4.28 7.56 14.64
N ILE A 47 4.76 6.69 13.75
CA ILE A 47 5.85 6.99 12.81
C ILE A 47 5.48 8.21 11.96
N LYS A 48 4.29 8.21 11.35
CA LYS A 48 3.79 9.37 10.59
C LYS A 48 3.87 10.65 11.42
N ASN A 49 3.30 10.64 12.63
CA ASN A 49 3.24 11.82 13.50
C ASN A 49 4.63 12.30 13.93
N ARG A 50 5.59 11.39 14.12
CA ARG A 50 6.97 11.72 14.50
C ARG A 50 7.80 12.24 13.32
N LEU A 51 7.56 11.77 12.11
CA LEU A 51 8.19 12.27 10.88
C LEU A 51 7.66 13.67 10.51
N HIS A 52 6.44 14.01 10.89
CA HIS A 52 5.86 15.35 10.70
C HIS A 52 6.49 16.43 11.59
N ARG A 53 7.20 16.05 12.65
CA ARG A 53 7.82 17.02 13.57
C ARG A 53 8.89 17.87 12.86
N PRO A 54 9.17 19.10 13.34
CA PRO A 54 10.08 20.04 12.69
C PRO A 54 11.49 19.51 12.40
N ASN A 55 11.98 18.55 13.18
CA ASN A 55 13.31 17.96 12.98
C ASN A 55 13.41 17.15 11.67
N ASN A 56 12.31 16.57 11.22
CA ASN A 56 12.25 15.75 10.01
C ASN A 56 11.59 16.53 8.86
N TYR A 57 10.51 17.26 9.18
CA TYR A 57 9.75 18.10 8.25
C TYR A 57 9.16 17.32 7.06
N LEU A 58 8.67 16.11 7.34
CA LEU A 58 8.09 15.21 6.33
C LEU A 58 6.59 15.03 6.54
N ASP A 59 5.82 15.12 5.46
CA ASP A 59 4.44 14.66 5.47
C ASP A 59 4.34 13.28 4.83
N VAL A 60 3.65 12.37 5.52
CA VAL A 60 3.53 10.98 5.13
C VAL A 60 2.06 10.65 4.89
N MET A 61 1.77 10.29 3.65
CA MET A 61 0.47 9.74 3.30
C MET A 61 0.39 8.29 3.75
N VAL A 62 -0.68 7.91 4.44
CA VAL A 62 -0.97 6.51 4.77
C VAL A 62 -2.21 6.11 3.99
N LEU A 63 -2.06 5.09 3.14
CA LEU A 63 -3.14 4.50 2.36
C LEU A 63 -3.45 3.11 2.89
N ASP A 64 -4.71 2.86 3.23
CA ASP A 64 -5.21 1.51 3.42
C ASP A 64 -5.82 1.01 2.11
N ILE A 65 -5.17 0.04 1.47
CA ILE A 65 -5.58 -0.39 0.13
C ILE A 65 -6.97 -1.04 0.10
N PHE A 66 -7.43 -1.60 1.21
CA PHE A 66 -8.79 -2.13 1.32
C PHE A 66 -9.82 -1.00 1.31
N GLU A 67 -9.57 0.03 2.13
CA GLU A 67 -10.44 1.21 2.19
C GLU A 67 -10.43 1.97 0.87
N GLU A 68 -9.24 2.17 0.27
CA GLU A 68 -9.12 2.87 -1.01
C GLU A 68 -9.83 2.13 -2.14
N PHE A 69 -9.72 0.81 -2.20
CA PHE A 69 -10.44 0.04 -3.21
C PHE A 69 -11.96 0.12 -3.00
N THR A 70 -12.41 0.05 -1.75
CA THR A 70 -13.83 0.22 -1.40
C THR A 70 -14.33 1.61 -1.80
N ASN A 71 -13.56 2.66 -1.53
CA ASN A 71 -13.90 4.04 -1.88
C ASN A 71 -13.91 4.25 -3.40
N PHE A 72 -12.94 3.67 -4.11
CA PHE A 72 -12.93 3.64 -5.57
C PHE A 72 -14.22 3.01 -6.13
N LEU A 73 -14.60 1.83 -5.66
CA LEU A 73 -15.84 1.16 -6.11
C LEU A 73 -17.11 1.97 -5.80
N LYS A 74 -17.12 2.72 -4.69
CA LYS A 74 -18.22 3.64 -4.34
C LYS A 74 -18.26 4.87 -5.25
N SER A 75 -17.12 5.33 -5.77
CA SER A 75 -17.06 6.46 -6.70
C SER A 75 -17.37 6.07 -8.15
N GLU A 76 -17.05 4.84 -8.56
CA GLU A 76 -17.24 4.39 -9.94
C GLU A 76 -18.72 4.12 -10.25
N LYS A 77 -19.27 4.90 -11.20
CA LYS A 77 -20.64 4.70 -11.70
C LYS A 77 -20.75 3.40 -12.51
N PHE A 78 -21.86 2.71 -12.32
CA PHE A 78 -22.23 1.49 -13.04
C PHE A 78 -23.74 1.48 -13.28
N GLY A 79 -24.16 1.89 -14.50
CA GLY A 79 -25.57 2.13 -14.80
C GLY A 79 -26.14 3.26 -13.94
N ASN A 80 -27.24 2.98 -13.24
CA ASN A 80 -27.92 3.94 -12.37
C ASN A 80 -27.41 3.92 -10.91
N THR A 81 -26.36 3.14 -10.62
CA THR A 81 -25.79 2.99 -9.28
C THR A 81 -24.26 3.06 -9.34
N THR A 82 -23.59 2.69 -8.25
CA THR A 82 -22.13 2.55 -8.18
C THR A 82 -21.74 1.08 -8.30
N LYS A 83 -20.48 0.80 -8.66
CA LYS A 83 -19.98 -0.58 -8.68
C LYS A 83 -20.12 -1.26 -7.32
N TYR A 84 -19.81 -0.56 -6.24
CA TYR A 84 -19.96 -1.06 -4.88
C TYR A 84 -21.38 -1.55 -4.58
N ASN A 85 -22.39 -0.69 -4.82
CA ASN A 85 -23.78 -1.04 -4.58
C ASN A 85 -24.27 -2.16 -5.51
N PHE A 86 -23.85 -2.13 -6.78
CA PHE A 86 -24.18 -3.19 -7.73
C PHE A 86 -23.65 -4.55 -7.29
N TYR A 87 -22.41 -4.61 -6.81
CA TYR A 87 -21.80 -5.84 -6.31
C TYR A 87 -22.51 -6.36 -5.06
N LEU A 88 -22.80 -5.51 -4.09
CA LEU A 88 -23.54 -5.91 -2.88
C LEU A 88 -24.92 -6.49 -3.20
N GLU A 89 -25.66 -5.89 -4.13
CA GLU A 89 -27.00 -6.36 -4.52
C GLU A 89 -26.95 -7.75 -5.20
N HIS A 90 -25.89 -8.00 -5.98
CA HIS A 90 -25.83 -9.18 -6.84
C HIS A 90 -24.99 -10.33 -6.28
N GLU A 91 -24.18 -10.09 -5.24
CA GLU A 91 -23.26 -11.10 -4.68
C GLU A 91 -23.99 -12.38 -4.26
N SER A 92 -25.16 -12.25 -3.64
CA SER A 92 -25.95 -13.40 -3.15
C SER A 92 -26.42 -14.33 -4.28
N ASN A 93 -26.70 -13.79 -5.47
CA ASN A 93 -27.29 -14.54 -6.58
C ASN A 93 -26.30 -14.81 -7.74
N LYS A 94 -25.21 -14.05 -7.81
CA LYS A 94 -24.21 -14.09 -8.90
C LYS A 94 -22.78 -14.04 -8.35
N LYS A 95 -22.53 -14.78 -7.28
CA LYS A 95 -21.25 -14.81 -6.54
C LYS A 95 -20.01 -14.87 -7.43
N ASP A 96 -19.94 -15.84 -8.35
CA ASP A 96 -18.74 -16.04 -9.19
C ASP A 96 -18.50 -14.87 -10.16
N ALA A 97 -19.57 -14.25 -10.65
CA ALA A 97 -19.46 -13.09 -11.53
C ALA A 97 -18.99 -11.86 -10.76
N VAL A 98 -19.48 -11.65 -9.54
CA VAL A 98 -19.05 -10.56 -8.66
C VAL A 98 -17.59 -10.76 -8.22
N ASP A 99 -17.22 -11.96 -7.79
CA ASP A 99 -15.83 -12.30 -7.43
C ASP A 99 -14.85 -12.04 -8.58
N LYS A 100 -15.21 -12.47 -9.80
CA LYS A 100 -14.40 -12.21 -10.99
C LYS A 100 -14.28 -10.72 -11.29
N ALA A 101 -15.38 -9.97 -11.15
CA ALA A 101 -15.40 -8.53 -11.40
C ALA A 101 -14.53 -7.77 -10.38
N LEU A 102 -14.63 -8.09 -9.09
CA LEU A 102 -13.80 -7.52 -8.03
C LEU A 102 -12.30 -7.78 -8.29
N LYS A 103 -11.94 -9.02 -8.62
CA LYS A 103 -10.56 -9.41 -8.98
C LYS A 103 -10.05 -8.71 -10.23
N GLN A 104 -10.92 -8.29 -11.14
CA GLN A 104 -10.53 -7.51 -12.32
C GLN A 104 -10.34 -6.04 -11.95
N ASP A 105 -11.32 -5.46 -11.27
CA ASP A 105 -11.33 -4.03 -10.90
C ASP A 105 -10.16 -3.63 -10.02
N ALA A 106 -9.76 -4.50 -9.09
CA ALA A 106 -8.60 -4.37 -8.20
C ALA A 106 -7.26 -4.07 -8.91
N TYR A 107 -7.17 -4.32 -10.22
CA TYR A 107 -5.95 -4.09 -11.01
C TYR A 107 -6.22 -3.30 -12.29
N THR A 108 -7.35 -2.60 -12.37
CA THR A 108 -7.61 -1.70 -13.50
C THR A 108 -6.73 -0.48 -13.43
N GLU A 109 -6.37 0.08 -14.59
CA GLU A 109 -5.62 1.33 -14.65
C GLU A 109 -6.39 2.50 -14.03
N LYS A 110 -7.71 2.44 -14.04
CA LYS A 110 -8.56 3.41 -13.34
C LYS A 110 -8.30 3.44 -11.84
N PHE A 111 -8.21 2.27 -11.21
CA PHE A 111 -7.91 2.18 -9.78
C PHE A 111 -6.49 2.66 -9.48
N MET A 112 -5.51 2.26 -10.30
CA MET A 112 -4.12 2.75 -10.13
C MET A 112 -4.02 4.27 -10.31
N THR A 113 -4.75 4.82 -11.27
CA THR A 113 -4.85 6.26 -11.50
C THR A 113 -5.54 6.97 -10.34
N TYR A 114 -6.63 6.42 -9.80
CA TYR A 114 -7.31 6.94 -8.61
C TYR A 114 -6.35 7.10 -7.43
N LEU A 115 -5.54 6.08 -7.14
CA LEU A 115 -4.54 6.15 -6.07
C LEU A 115 -3.46 7.19 -6.37
N ARG A 116 -2.94 7.22 -7.61
CA ARG A 116 -1.93 8.19 -8.03
C ARG A 116 -2.43 9.62 -7.90
N ASP A 117 -3.67 9.89 -8.31
CA ASP A 117 -4.27 11.22 -8.26
C ASP A 117 -4.43 11.66 -6.80
N LYS A 118 -4.87 10.76 -5.92
CA LYS A 118 -4.96 11.02 -4.48
C LYS A 118 -3.60 11.36 -3.84
N ILE A 119 -2.55 10.63 -4.23
CA ILE A 119 -1.18 10.91 -3.79
C ILE A 119 -0.69 12.27 -4.33
N THR A 120 -0.99 12.57 -5.60
CA THR A 120 -0.58 13.82 -6.24
C THR A 120 -1.28 15.02 -5.59
N GLU A 121 -2.57 14.88 -5.26
CA GLU A 121 -3.32 15.90 -4.53
C GLU A 121 -2.70 16.16 -3.15
N HIS A 122 -2.38 15.11 -2.40
CA HIS A 122 -1.71 15.24 -1.10
C HIS A 122 -0.35 15.95 -1.20
N HIS A 123 0.45 15.67 -2.26
CA HIS A 123 1.71 16.38 -2.50
C HIS A 123 1.52 17.89 -2.75
N ASN A 124 0.39 18.30 -3.33
CA ASN A 124 0.14 19.70 -3.68
C ASN A 124 -0.52 20.49 -2.53
N ASP A 125 -1.08 19.81 -1.53
CA ASP A 125 -1.86 20.41 -0.43
C ASP A 125 -1.03 20.62 0.86
N THR A 126 0.28 20.39 0.81
CA THR A 126 1.16 20.43 1.98
C THR A 126 2.43 21.25 1.72
N ASP A 127 2.84 22.05 2.72
CA ASP A 127 4.09 22.81 2.70
C ASP A 127 5.30 21.96 3.17
N TYR A 128 5.08 20.69 3.46
CA TYR A 128 6.09 19.73 3.92
C TYR A 128 6.65 18.89 2.76
N GLU A 129 7.83 18.31 2.95
CA GLU A 129 8.37 17.38 1.97
C GLU A 129 7.64 16.03 2.06
N VAL A 130 7.09 15.55 0.93
CA VAL A 130 6.44 14.24 0.86
C VAL A 130 7.44 13.20 0.34
N ALA A 131 8.34 12.76 1.22
CA ALA A 131 9.33 11.75 0.87
C ALA A 131 8.75 10.33 0.81
N TYR A 132 7.65 10.07 1.52
CA TYR A 132 7.12 8.73 1.72
C TYR A 132 5.61 8.61 1.52
N VAL A 133 5.20 7.50 0.91
CA VAL A 133 3.83 7.01 0.95
C VAL A 133 3.83 5.65 1.61
N PHE A 134 3.02 5.47 2.63
CA PHE A 134 2.83 4.22 3.34
C PHE A 134 1.59 3.50 2.80
N ILE A 135 1.71 2.20 2.52
CA ILE A 135 0.57 1.35 2.13
C ILE A 135 0.41 0.20 3.11
N LYS A 136 -0.80 0.08 3.68
CA LYS A 136 -1.24 -1.03 4.52
C LYS A 136 -2.51 -1.69 3.96
N GLY A 137 -3.07 -2.66 4.69
CA GLY A 137 -4.37 -3.24 4.37
C GLY A 137 -4.35 -4.44 3.41
N PHE A 138 -3.16 -4.96 3.08
CA PHE A 138 -3.05 -6.16 2.23
C PHE A 138 -3.68 -7.41 2.85
N GLY A 139 -3.65 -7.53 4.18
CA GLY A 139 -4.35 -8.58 4.92
C GLY A 139 -5.87 -8.49 4.71
N ASN A 140 -6.45 -7.31 4.94
CA ASN A 140 -7.89 -7.05 4.78
C ASN A 140 -8.37 -7.15 3.33
N SER A 141 -7.48 -6.91 2.38
CA SER A 141 -7.82 -6.94 0.95
C SER A 141 -7.72 -8.32 0.32
N TYR A 142 -7.23 -9.32 1.04
CA TYR A 142 -7.16 -10.69 0.55
C TYR A 142 -8.58 -11.28 0.41
N PRO A 143 -8.91 -12.01 -0.69
CA PRO A 143 -8.03 -12.46 -1.77
C PRO A 143 -7.98 -11.53 -2.99
N TYR A 144 -8.62 -10.37 -2.95
CA TYR A 144 -8.83 -9.51 -4.12
C TYR A 144 -7.55 -8.76 -4.52
N ILE A 145 -6.83 -8.18 -3.55
CA ILE A 145 -5.58 -7.43 -3.78
C ILE A 145 -4.41 -8.18 -3.17
N ARG A 146 -3.44 -8.54 -4.02
CA ARG A 146 -2.17 -9.18 -3.66
C ARG A 146 -1.04 -8.17 -3.81
N ALA A 147 -0.17 -8.04 -2.82
CA ALA A 147 0.89 -7.03 -2.75
C ALA A 147 1.81 -6.99 -3.98
N SER A 148 2.29 -8.15 -4.44
CA SER A 148 3.13 -8.31 -5.63
C SER A 148 2.45 -7.86 -6.92
N ARG A 149 1.17 -8.24 -7.11
CA ARG A 149 0.40 -7.87 -8.29
C ARG A 149 -0.01 -6.41 -8.22
N PHE A 150 -0.32 -5.89 -7.04
CA PHE A 150 -0.52 -4.47 -6.83
C PHE A 150 0.74 -3.70 -7.27
N MET A 151 1.90 -4.08 -6.76
CA MET A 151 3.17 -3.43 -7.10
C MET A 151 3.50 -3.48 -8.59
N SER A 152 3.28 -4.61 -9.27
CA SER A 152 3.52 -4.72 -10.71
C SER A 152 2.67 -3.77 -11.55
N ASN A 153 1.52 -3.34 -11.04
CA ASN A 153 0.64 -2.39 -11.73
C ASN A 153 0.90 -0.95 -11.27
N PHE A 154 1.27 -0.76 -10.00
CA PHE A 154 1.39 0.57 -9.41
C PHE A 154 2.77 1.22 -9.59
N GLU A 155 3.84 0.44 -9.82
CA GLU A 155 5.21 0.95 -9.87
C GLU A 155 5.41 2.17 -10.77
N LYS A 156 4.84 2.17 -11.97
CA LYS A 156 4.96 3.28 -12.95
C LYS A 156 4.39 4.61 -12.44
N HIS A 157 3.57 4.58 -11.39
CA HIS A 157 2.97 5.76 -10.75
C HIS A 157 3.82 6.32 -9.60
N ILE A 158 4.87 5.61 -9.18
CA ILE A 158 5.76 6.06 -8.11
C ILE A 158 6.73 7.11 -8.67
N LYS A 159 6.50 8.38 -8.34
CA LYS A 159 7.30 9.51 -8.82
C LYS A 159 7.46 10.54 -7.70
N GLY A 160 8.70 10.85 -7.32
CA GLY A 160 9.01 11.87 -6.32
C GLY A 160 8.92 11.41 -4.86
N PHE A 161 8.56 10.16 -4.60
CA PHE A 161 8.46 9.59 -3.25
C PHE A 161 8.95 8.13 -3.22
N LYS A 162 9.26 7.63 -2.02
CA LYS A 162 9.49 6.21 -1.74
C LYS A 162 8.23 5.56 -1.19
N LEU A 163 7.92 4.36 -1.65
CA LEU A 163 6.76 3.59 -1.19
C LEU A 163 7.19 2.63 -0.08
N ILE A 164 6.55 2.70 1.09
CA ILE A 164 6.79 1.78 2.20
C ILE A 164 5.53 0.92 2.40
N MET A 165 5.63 -0.38 2.11
CA MET A 165 4.52 -1.31 2.27
C MET A 165 4.61 -2.08 3.57
N PHE A 166 3.51 -2.14 4.31
CA PHE A 166 3.37 -2.91 5.53
C PHE A 166 2.65 -4.22 5.21
N TYR A 167 3.38 -5.35 5.33
CA TYR A 167 2.91 -6.66 4.93
C TYR A 167 2.83 -7.64 6.12
N PRO A 168 1.63 -8.15 6.50
CA PRO A 168 1.47 -9.09 7.59
C PRO A 168 1.86 -10.50 7.14
N GLY A 169 3.14 -10.84 7.25
CA GLY A 169 3.67 -12.10 6.75
C GLY A 169 5.18 -12.13 6.62
N VAL A 170 5.68 -13.06 5.80
CA VAL A 170 7.12 -13.29 5.60
C VAL A 170 7.45 -13.53 4.13
N ALA A 171 8.72 -13.37 3.74
CA ALA A 171 9.17 -13.63 2.38
C ALA A 171 10.29 -14.69 2.33
N LYS A 172 9.93 -15.94 2.01
CA LYS A 172 10.82 -17.12 1.99
C LYS A 172 11.11 -17.66 0.56
N GLY A 173 11.05 -16.80 -0.46
CA GLY A 173 11.11 -17.18 -1.89
C GLY A 173 9.82 -16.84 -2.66
N TYR A 174 8.76 -16.59 -1.92
CA TYR A 174 7.48 -15.98 -2.29
C TYR A 174 7.03 -15.12 -1.11
N TYR A 175 6.10 -14.20 -1.32
CA TYR A 175 5.43 -13.50 -0.23
C TYR A 175 4.38 -14.43 0.39
N SER A 176 4.46 -14.63 1.70
CA SER A 176 3.59 -15.50 2.45
C SER A 176 2.72 -14.70 3.39
N LEU A 177 1.55 -14.31 2.91
CA LEU A 177 0.56 -13.59 3.70
C LEU A 177 0.11 -14.49 4.86
N PHE A 178 0.12 -13.91 6.05
CA PHE A 178 -0.12 -14.58 7.32
C PHE A 178 0.85 -15.72 7.68
N GLY A 179 1.92 -15.93 6.90
CA GLY A 179 2.78 -17.12 7.02
C GLY A 179 2.09 -18.43 6.62
N LEU A 180 0.87 -18.37 6.08
CA LEU A 180 0.06 -19.54 5.72
C LEU A 180 -0.06 -19.72 4.21
N LEU A 181 -0.08 -18.61 3.46
CA LEU A 181 -0.35 -18.61 2.03
C LEU A 181 0.95 -18.74 1.22
N GLN A 182 0.97 -19.55 0.16
CA GLN A 182 2.17 -19.86 -0.64
C GLN A 182 2.06 -19.49 -2.13
N ASP A 183 1.32 -18.42 -2.45
CA ASP A 183 0.82 -18.17 -3.80
C ASP A 183 1.44 -16.92 -4.46
N GLU A 184 2.20 -16.13 -3.71
CA GLU A 184 2.57 -14.81 -4.17
C GLU A 184 4.03 -14.72 -4.63
N ASN A 185 4.27 -14.77 -5.94
CA ASN A 185 5.60 -14.57 -6.51
C ASN A 185 6.24 -13.28 -5.97
N LEU A 186 7.55 -13.33 -5.66
CA LEU A 186 8.26 -12.14 -5.21
C LEU A 186 8.20 -11.07 -6.30
N TYR A 187 7.71 -9.89 -5.93
CA TYR A 187 7.91 -8.69 -6.70
C TYR A 187 9.27 -8.08 -6.39
N ARG A 188 9.84 -7.32 -7.34
CA ARG A 188 11.11 -6.58 -7.22
C ARG A 188 11.07 -5.42 -6.20
N ALA A 189 10.21 -5.50 -5.18
CA ALA A 189 10.29 -4.60 -4.05
C ALA A 189 11.54 -4.93 -3.23
N ILE A 190 12.26 -3.90 -2.79
CA ILE A 190 13.43 -4.05 -1.93
C ILE A 190 12.90 -4.41 -0.55
N LYS A 191 13.17 -5.64 -0.10
CA LYS A 191 12.79 -6.03 1.27
C LYS A 191 13.60 -5.16 2.23
N LEU A 192 12.94 -4.52 3.20
CA LEU A 192 13.61 -3.86 4.31
C LEU A 192 14.05 -4.94 5.29
N ILE A 193 15.13 -5.63 4.94
CA ILE A 193 15.80 -6.61 5.78
C ILE A 193 17.10 -5.97 6.22
N ASN A 194 17.35 -5.96 7.52
CA ASN A 194 18.72 -5.88 8.01
C ASN A 194 19.25 -7.31 8.02
N GLU A 195 20.42 -7.53 7.41
CA GLU A 195 21.24 -8.70 7.71
C GLU A 195 21.58 -8.75 9.21
#